data_AF-C6X6F9-F1
#
_entry.id   AF-C6X6F9-F1
#
_cell.length_a   1.000
_cell.length_b   1.000
_cell.length_c   1.000
_cell.angle_alpha   90.00
_cell.angle_beta   90.00
_cell.angle_gamma   90.00
#
_symmetry.space_group_name_H-M   'P 1'
#
loop_
_entity.id
_entity.type
_entity.pdbx_description
1 polymer ?
#
loop_
_entity_poly.entity_id
_entity_poly.type
_entity_poly.pdbx_seq_one_letter_code
_entity_poly.pdbx_strand_id
1 'polypeptide(L)'
;MSENILSVEDLKFLERLHSHYGLEFIRFDDSGIKLNNQDLLDDDIAKTDYFNLLTEISKKLKYRLNSNFQMNFTTSFNLDVVRV
;
A
#
# COMPACT_ATOMS: atom_id res chain seq x y z
N MET A 1 22.40 8.07 6.23
CA MET A 1 21.91 7.71 4.88
C MET A 1 20.49 7.20 5.08
N SER A 2 19.48 7.85 4.49
CA SER A 2 18.10 7.37 4.63
C SER A 2 17.96 6.14 3.73
N GLU A 3 18.05 4.94 4.32
CA GLU A 3 17.70 3.72 3.60
C GLU A 3 16.23 3.82 3.20
N ASN A 4 15.96 3.79 1.89
CA ASN A 4 14.61 3.68 1.39
C ASN A 4 14.08 2.32 1.83
N ILE A 5 13.17 2.34 2.80
CA ILE A 5 12.53 1.13 3.37
C ILE A 5 11.73 0.36 2.33
N LEU A 6 11.23 1.07 1.32
CA LEU A 6 10.59 0.49 0.15
C LEU A 6 11.61 0.34 -0.97
N SER A 7 11.64 -0.85 -1.55
CA SER A 7 12.43 -1.12 -2.74
C SER A 7 11.81 -0.42 -3.96
N VAL A 8 12.58 -0.31 -5.05
CA VAL A 8 12.05 0.19 -6.32
C VAL A 8 10.91 -0.68 -6.84
N GLU A 9 10.94 -1.98 -6.56
CA GLU A 9 9.87 -2.92 -6.95
C GLU A 9 8.60 -2.68 -6.13
N ASP A 10 8.73 -2.42 -4.82
CA ASP A 10 7.60 -2.05 -3.95
C ASP A 10 6.91 -0.79 -4.48
N LEU A 11 7.68 0.23 -4.86
CA LEU A 11 7.14 1.49 -5.40
C LEU A 11 6.45 1.30 -6.75
N LYS A 12 7.05 0.54 -7.68
CA LYS A 12 6.43 0.23 -8.99
C LYS A 12 5.14 -0.57 -8.84
N PHE A 13 5.09 -1.48 -7.87
CA PHE A 13 3.88 -2.23 -7.57
C PHE A 13 2.77 -1.30 -7.10
N LEU A 14 3.06 -0.41 -6.14
CA LEU A 14 2.11 0.59 -5.66
C LEU A 14 1.64 1.55 -6.76
N GLU A 15 2.51 1.92 -7.70
CA GLU A 15 2.17 2.75 -8.86
C GLU A 15 1.18 2.08 -9.79
N ARG A 16 1.43 0.80 -10.09
CA ARG A 16 0.51 -0.01 -10.89
C ARG A 16 -0.83 -0.17 -10.19
N LEU A 17 -0.81 -0.40 -8.88
CA LEU A 17 -2.02 -0.56 -8.07
C LEU A 17 -2.86 0.73 -8.10
N HIS A 18 -2.25 1.89 -7.88
CA HIS A 18 -2.91 3.19 -7.98
C HIS A 18 -3.45 3.47 -9.39
N SER A 19 -2.62 3.29 -10.42
CA SER A 19 -2.97 3.66 -11.79
C SER A 19 -4.04 2.75 -12.40
N HIS A 20 -4.03 1.46 -12.03
CA HIS A 20 -4.97 0.48 -12.57
C HIS A 20 -6.33 0.54 -11.86
N TYR A 21 -6.32 0.78 -10.55
CA TYR A 21 -7.51 0.67 -9.72
C TYR A 21 -8.05 2.02 -9.19
N GLY A 22 -7.35 3.13 -9.46
CA GLY A 22 -7.75 4.47 -8.99
C GLY A 22 -7.74 4.57 -7.45
N LEU A 23 -6.81 3.89 -6.79
CA LEU A 23 -6.76 3.82 -5.33
C LEU A 23 -6.24 5.10 -4.71
N GLU A 24 -7.10 5.89 -4.07
CA GLU A 24 -6.68 7.14 -3.41
C GLU A 24 -5.93 6.89 -2.11
N PHE A 25 -6.27 5.82 -1.38
CA PHE A 25 -5.55 5.45 -0.18
C PHE A 25 -5.56 3.95 0.10
N ILE A 26 -4.53 3.50 0.82
CA ILE A 26 -4.44 2.17 1.44
C ILE A 26 -4.11 2.37 2.91
N ARG A 27 -5.03 2.00 3.80
CA ARG A 27 -4.83 2.04 5.24
C ARG A 27 -4.45 0.67 5.77
N PHE A 28 -3.44 0.64 6.63
CA PHE A 28 -2.98 -0.54 7.35
C PHE A 28 -3.25 -0.32 8.83
N ASP A 29 -4.22 -1.05 9.36
CA ASP A 29 -4.57 -1.06 10.77
C ASP A 29 -4.52 -2.48 11.34
N ASP A 30 -4.76 -2.62 12.65
CA ASP A 30 -4.74 -3.93 13.31
C ASP A 30 -5.91 -4.84 12.88
N SER A 31 -6.90 -4.29 12.17
CA SER A 31 -7.99 -5.06 11.55
C SER A 31 -7.67 -5.52 10.12
N GLY A 32 -6.55 -5.09 9.54
CA GLY A 32 -6.07 -5.50 8.22
C GLY A 32 -5.83 -4.33 7.26
N ILE A 33 -6.03 -4.60 5.97
CA ILE A 33 -5.80 -3.64 4.88
C ILE A 33 -7.16 -3.09 4.42
N LYS A 34 -7.32 -1.77 4.43
CA LYS A 34 -8.52 -1.07 3.95
C LYS A 34 -8.19 -0.19 2.75
N LEU A 35 -9.01 -0.30 1.72
CA LEU A 35 -8.90 0.46 0.48
C LEU A 35 -10.06 1.46 0.38
N ASN A 36 -9.87 2.55 -0.36
CA ASN A 36 -10.94 3.52 -0.65
C ASN A 36 -12.04 2.91 -1.53
N ASN A 37 -11.69 1.99 -2.42
CA ASN A 37 -12.62 1.23 -3.24
C ASN A 37 -12.62 -0.23 -2.78
N GLN A 38 -13.64 -0.60 -1.98
CA GLN A 38 -13.80 -1.98 -1.50
C GLN A 38 -14.20 -2.95 -2.62
N ASP A 39 -14.80 -2.46 -3.70
CA ASP A 39 -15.29 -3.26 -4.84
C ASP A 39 -14.17 -3.80 -5.77
N LEU A 40 -12.91 -3.43 -5.53
CA LEU A 40 -11.77 -3.85 -6.36
C LEU A 40 -11.28 -5.28 -6.07
N LEU A 41 -11.92 -5.96 -5.10
CA LEU A 41 -11.40 -7.17 -4.48
C LEU A 41 -12.27 -8.41 -4.72
N ASP A 42 -13.00 -8.50 -5.85
CA ASP A 42 -13.86 -9.67 -6.17
C ASP A 42 -13.32 -10.72 -7.18
N ASP A 43 -12.26 -10.51 -7.98
CA ASP A 43 -11.70 -11.56 -8.89
C ASP A 43 -10.42 -12.35 -8.45
N ASP A 44 -10.48 -13.69 -8.40
CA ASP A 44 -9.98 -14.49 -7.25
C ASP A 44 -8.60 -15.20 -7.35
N ILE A 45 -7.63 -14.76 -8.18
CA ILE A 45 -6.28 -15.40 -8.22
C ILE A 45 -5.11 -14.41 -8.13
N ALA A 46 -5.15 -13.30 -8.88
CA ALA A 46 -4.09 -12.28 -8.83
C ALA A 46 -4.03 -11.53 -7.48
N LYS A 47 -5.10 -11.60 -6.69
CA LYS A 47 -5.21 -10.89 -5.40
C LYS A 47 -4.33 -11.46 -4.31
N THR A 48 -4.14 -12.78 -4.24
CA THR A 48 -3.33 -13.38 -3.18
C THR A 48 -1.91 -12.84 -3.25
N ASP A 49 -1.35 -12.71 -4.45
CA ASP A 49 -0.02 -12.14 -4.66
C ASP A 49 0.02 -10.64 -4.34
N TYR A 50 -1.01 -9.88 -4.69
CA TYR A 50 -1.10 -8.46 -4.34
C TYR A 50 -1.21 -8.24 -2.83
N PHE A 51 -2.02 -9.03 -2.12
CA PHE A 51 -2.13 -8.96 -0.67
C PHE A 51 -0.85 -9.40 0.02
N ASN A 52 -0.16 -10.42 -0.51
CA ASN A 52 1.15 -10.82 0.01
C ASN A 52 2.16 -9.67 -0.12
N LEU A 53 2.23 -9.02 -1.28
CA LEU A 53 3.11 -7.87 -1.49
C LEU A 53 2.74 -6.67 -0.61
N LEU A 54 1.46 -6.32 -0.51
CA LEU A 54 0.99 -5.26 0.38
C LEU A 54 1.29 -5.57 1.85
N THR A 55 1.17 -6.84 2.25
CA THR A 55 1.51 -7.29 3.60
C THR A 55 3.00 -7.12 3.88
N GLU A 56 3.88 -7.48 2.94
CA GLU A 56 5.32 -7.26 3.10
C GLU A 56 5.69 -5.78 3.15
N ILE A 57 5.11 -4.95 2.28
CA ILE A 57 5.23 -3.49 2.33
C ILE A 57 4.77 -2.97 3.71
N SER A 58 3.66 -3.51 4.22
CA SER A 58 3.12 -3.09 5.50
C SER A 58 4.04 -3.39 6.68
N LYS A 59 4.67 -4.57 6.68
CA LYS A 59 5.63 -4.96 7.73
C LYS A 59 6.83 -4.03 7.73
N LYS A 60 7.39 -3.72 6.55
CA LYS A 60 8.52 -2.80 6.38
C LYS A 60 8.18 -1.41 6.94
N LEU A 61 7.02 -0.87 6.60
CA LEU A 61 6.58 0.46 7.04
C LEU A 61 6.18 0.48 8.53
N LYS A 62 5.44 -0.52 9.02
CA LYS A 62 5.04 -0.64 10.44
C LYS A 62 6.27 -0.79 11.34
N TYR A 63 7.29 -1.54 10.90
CA TYR A 63 8.57 -1.64 11.60
C TYR A 63 9.26 -0.27 11.74
N ARG A 64 9.27 0.54 10.67
CA ARG A 64 9.86 1.88 10.73
C ARG A 64 9.04 2.86 11.55
N LEU A 65 7.74 2.90 11.31
CA LEU A 65 6.83 3.91 11.83
C LEU A 65 6.41 3.61 13.27
N ASN A 66 6.48 2.34 13.68
CA ASN A 66 5.98 1.81 14.95
C ASN A 66 4.54 2.28 15.25
N SER A 67 3.71 2.35 14.22
CA SER A 67 2.33 2.87 14.27
C SER A 67 1.52 2.28 13.14
N ASN A 68 0.20 2.32 13.29
CA ASN A 68 -0.70 2.18 12.14
C ASN A 68 -0.48 3.39 11.20
N PHE A 69 -0.77 3.18 9.92
CA PHE A 69 -0.48 4.17 8.91
C PHE A 69 -1.40 4.05 7.70
N GLN A 70 -1.45 5.12 6.93
CA GLN A 70 -2.18 5.19 5.68
C GLN A 70 -1.24 5.71 4.60
N MET A 71 -1.23 5.00 3.48
CA MET A 71 -0.61 5.45 2.25
C MET A 71 -1.64 6.21 1.44
N ASN A 72 -1.34 7.45 1.10
CA ASN A 72 -2.14 8.29 0.23
C ASN A 72 -1.48 8.37 -1.14
N PHE A 73 -2.27 8.16 -2.17
CA PHE A 73 -1.86 8.29 -3.56
C PHE A 73 -2.45 9.57 -4.12
N THR A 74 -1.65 10.27 -4.92
CA THR A 74 -2.07 11.46 -5.64
C THR A 74 -2.01 11.21 -7.15
N THR A 75 -2.68 12.04 -7.93
CA THR A 75 -2.80 11.94 -9.39
C THR A 75 -1.46 11.89 -10.16
N SER A 76 -0.35 12.31 -9.56
CA SER A 76 1.00 12.20 -10.16
C SER A 76 1.84 11.06 -9.58
N PHE A 77 1.21 10.09 -8.92
CA PHE A 77 1.86 9.05 -8.10
C PHE A 77 2.88 9.62 -7.12
N ASN A 78 2.48 10.67 -6.38
CA ASN A 78 3.20 11.03 -5.16
C ASN A 78 2.62 10.18 -4.02
N LEU A 79 3.48 9.35 -3.42
CA LEU A 79 3.14 8.47 -2.30
C LEU A 79 3.45 9.19 -0.99
N ASP A 80 2.41 9.51 -0.23
CA ASP A 80 2.54 10.06 1.11
C ASP A 80 2.15 9.03 2.16
N VAL A 81 2.93 8.93 3.24
CA VAL A 81 2.70 7.95 4.31
C VAL A 81 2.45 8.68 5.61
N VAL A 82 1.20 8.63 6.07
CA VAL A 82 0.77 9.30 7.30
C VAL A 82 0.53 8.28 8.41
N ARG A 83 0.95 8.59 9.63
CA ARG A 83 0.62 7.78 10.81
C ARG A 83 -0.85 7.97 11.19
N VAL A 84 -1.50 6.90 11.61
CA VAL A 84 -2.91 6.84 12.02
C VAL A 84 -3.01 6.21 13.39
#